data_AF-A0AAU4WZH3-F1
#
_entry.id   AF-A0AAU4WZH3-F1
#
_cell.length_a   1.000
_cell.length_b   1.000
_cell.length_c   1.000
_cell.angle_alpha   90.00
_cell.angle_beta   90.00
_cell.angle_gamma   90.00
#
_symmetry.space_group_name_H-M   'P 1'
#
loop_
_entity.id
_entity.type
_entity.pdbx_description
1 polymer ?
#
loop_
_entity_poly.entity_id
_entity_poly.type
_entity_poly.pdbx_seq_one_letter_code
_entity_poly.pdbx_strand_id
1 'polypeptide(L)'
;MPMQPWFPDAKLGVFIHYGVYAVGGAAESWSFYTGEMTHEQYMKQLEGFTASKYDPDAWAALFARIGARYAVLTTKHHDGIALWDTGHRSLDVVRNTPAGRDLVTDFVDALRERGLKVGLYYSHSDWNHPDYPSIRHVRPGESPSPYSHAEPGKEDPAAWERYLAYRDGQVGELMDRFRPDLLWFDGEWERTEEQWRMDELAELILAGNPDAVLNARMLSHGDYATPEQGTPLQAPQGPWELCLTINDSWSYRPQDRDFKSVRQLVRYFTETIGMGGNLLLGAGPREDGTIPEEQIERLEGLGAWIGRHTDAVYGTVAGLPAGHHYGPSTLSADRRTLYLICFDAPRDNVSLRGLRNEVKRVTVLGTGTQLGHHVTGGLDAVPGVTWIDAPAAADLDEYATVLAVELEGELDLYRGTGRD
;
A
#
# COMPACT_ATOMS: atom_id res chain seq x y z
N MET A 1 -13.93 10.53 -10.10
CA MET A 1 -15.05 9.63 -10.53
C MET A 1 -15.52 8.83 -9.31
N PRO A 2 -16.63 8.06 -9.32
CA PRO A 2 -16.86 7.13 -8.21
C PRO A 2 -15.68 6.15 -8.13
N MET A 3 -15.23 5.84 -6.91
CA MET A 3 -14.13 4.90 -6.67
C MET A 3 -14.45 3.54 -7.31
N GLN A 4 -13.44 2.94 -7.94
CA GLN A 4 -13.55 1.63 -8.56
C GLN A 4 -13.82 0.55 -7.49
N PRO A 5 -14.89 -0.27 -7.63
CA PRO A 5 -15.33 -1.19 -6.56
C PRO A 5 -14.26 -2.18 -6.09
N TRP A 6 -13.37 -2.60 -6.99
CA TRP A 6 -12.32 -3.57 -6.66
C TRP A 6 -11.35 -3.03 -5.60
N PHE A 7 -11.11 -1.71 -5.58
CA PHE A 7 -10.09 -1.09 -4.73
C PHE A 7 -10.41 -1.24 -3.24
N PRO A 8 -11.56 -0.75 -2.70
CA PRO A 8 -11.89 -0.95 -1.29
C PRO A 8 -12.08 -2.42 -0.88
N ASP A 9 -12.38 -3.31 -1.84
CA ASP A 9 -12.50 -4.76 -1.63
C ASP A 9 -11.14 -5.47 -1.61
N ALA A 10 -10.07 -4.82 -2.09
CA ALA A 10 -8.77 -5.42 -2.29
C ALA A 10 -8.08 -5.80 -0.98
N LYS A 11 -8.20 -4.94 0.05
CA LYS A 11 -7.61 -5.04 1.41
C LYS A 11 -6.09 -5.09 1.48
N LEU A 12 -5.46 -5.97 0.71
CA LEU A 12 -4.01 -6.21 0.70
C LEU A 12 -3.47 -6.08 -0.72
N GLY A 13 -2.42 -5.27 -0.85
CA GLY A 13 -1.54 -5.22 -2.01
C GLY A 13 -0.07 -5.35 -1.62
N VAL A 14 0.77 -5.63 -2.61
CA VAL A 14 2.23 -5.69 -2.44
C VAL A 14 2.90 -4.58 -3.24
N PHE A 15 3.76 -3.81 -2.58
CA PHE A 15 4.55 -2.75 -3.21
C PHE A 15 5.96 -3.26 -3.47
N ILE A 16 6.43 -3.17 -4.71
CA ILE A 16 7.78 -3.58 -5.09
C ILE A 16 8.59 -2.35 -5.48
N HIS A 17 9.56 -2.01 -4.63
CA HIS A 17 10.60 -1.04 -4.95
C HIS A 17 11.82 -1.78 -5.47
N TYR A 18 11.92 -1.86 -6.79
CA TYR A 18 13.00 -2.54 -7.49
C TYR A 18 13.62 -1.62 -8.54
N GLY A 19 14.94 -1.64 -8.63
CA GLY A 19 15.71 -0.78 -9.53
C GLY A 19 17.20 -0.90 -9.24
N VAL A 20 18.01 -0.09 -9.93
CA VAL A 20 19.48 -0.18 -9.86
C VAL A 20 20.03 0.02 -8.45
N TYR A 21 19.29 0.76 -7.61
CA TYR A 21 19.60 0.96 -6.20
C TYR A 21 19.69 -0.35 -5.39
N ALA A 22 19.16 -1.47 -5.90
CA ALA A 22 19.33 -2.79 -5.29
C ALA A 22 20.78 -3.31 -5.33
N VAL A 23 21.61 -2.87 -6.29
CA VAL A 23 22.99 -3.38 -6.50
C VAL A 23 23.92 -3.07 -5.33
N GLY A 24 23.90 -1.82 -4.87
CA GLY A 24 24.66 -1.39 -3.69
C GLY A 24 23.86 -1.52 -2.39
N GLY A 25 22.59 -1.89 -2.49
CA GLY A 25 21.58 -1.63 -1.47
C GLY A 25 21.62 -0.18 -1.03
N ALA A 26 21.35 0.75 -1.94
CA ALA A 26 21.29 2.18 -1.71
C ALA A 26 19.86 2.62 -1.38
N ALA A 27 19.68 3.67 -0.57
CA ALA A 27 18.37 4.32 -0.46
C ALA A 27 17.94 4.82 -1.84
N GLU A 28 16.74 4.42 -2.26
CA GLU A 28 16.17 4.62 -3.60
C GLU A 28 16.22 6.09 -4.01
N SER A 29 17.14 6.46 -4.90
CA SER A 29 17.49 7.83 -5.34
C SER A 29 17.92 8.84 -4.25
N TRP A 30 17.45 8.69 -3.02
CA TRP A 30 17.72 9.57 -1.88
C TRP A 30 19.18 9.57 -1.47
N SER A 31 19.89 8.46 -1.68
CA SER A 31 21.31 8.35 -1.34
C SER A 31 22.18 9.40 -2.04
N PHE A 32 21.93 9.70 -3.33
CA PHE A 32 22.66 10.77 -4.01
C PHE A 32 22.07 12.16 -3.80
N TYR A 33 20.75 12.24 -3.57
CA TYR A 33 20.08 13.51 -3.30
C TYR A 33 20.50 14.13 -1.96
N THR A 34 20.63 13.29 -0.92
CA THR A 34 21.01 13.71 0.45
C THR A 34 22.52 13.75 0.68
N GLY A 35 23.32 13.23 -0.25
CA GLY A 35 24.78 13.20 -0.17
C GLY A 35 25.37 12.01 0.60
N GLU A 36 24.58 10.96 0.91
CA GLU A 36 25.11 9.67 1.39
C GLU A 36 26.07 9.05 0.36
N MET A 37 25.80 9.27 -0.93
CA MET A 37 26.54 8.78 -2.08
C MET A 37 26.72 9.89 -3.11
N THR A 38 27.81 9.89 -3.90
CA THR A 38 27.88 10.81 -5.05
C THR A 38 26.97 10.34 -6.19
N HIS A 39 26.48 11.26 -7.03
CA HIS A 39 25.71 10.88 -8.22
C HIS A 39 26.47 9.91 -9.13
N GLU A 40 27.78 10.12 -9.34
CA GLU A 40 28.62 9.19 -10.12
C GLU A 40 28.65 7.78 -9.51
N GLN A 41 28.79 7.67 -8.19
CA GLN A 41 28.75 6.38 -7.49
C GLN A 41 27.39 5.72 -7.63
N TYR A 42 26.31 6.50 -7.55
CA TYR A 42 24.95 6.00 -7.70
C TYR A 42 24.71 5.45 -9.10
N MET A 43 25.13 6.17 -10.14
CA MET A 43 24.97 5.75 -11.53
C MET A 43 25.80 4.52 -11.90
N LYS A 44 26.93 4.26 -11.21
CA LYS A 44 27.71 3.02 -11.39
C LYS A 44 26.92 1.75 -11.07
N GLN A 45 25.84 1.84 -10.30
CA GLN A 45 24.96 0.69 -10.04
C GLN A 45 24.32 0.12 -11.31
N LEU A 46 24.17 0.91 -12.38
CA LEU A 46 23.73 0.43 -13.69
C LEU A 46 24.56 -0.79 -14.17
N GLU A 47 25.86 -0.79 -13.90
CA GLU A 47 26.79 -1.83 -14.35
C GLU A 47 26.58 -3.18 -13.64
N GLY A 48 25.93 -3.18 -12.47
CA GLY A 48 25.72 -4.38 -11.65
C GLY A 48 24.27 -4.88 -11.63
N PHE A 49 23.33 -4.18 -12.24
CA PHE A 49 21.92 -4.56 -12.19
C PHE A 49 21.61 -5.64 -13.24
N THR A 50 21.44 -6.88 -12.77
CA THR A 50 21.35 -8.04 -13.67
C THR A 50 19.95 -8.59 -13.86
N ALA A 51 19.05 -8.45 -12.88
CA ALA A 51 17.75 -9.13 -12.87
C ALA A 51 17.83 -10.63 -13.28
N SER A 52 18.97 -11.28 -13.02
CA SER A 52 19.31 -12.59 -13.60
C SER A 52 18.47 -13.76 -13.08
N LYS A 53 17.78 -13.55 -11.95
CA LYS A 53 16.81 -14.46 -11.32
C LYS A 53 15.44 -13.79 -11.17
N TYR A 54 15.18 -12.72 -11.91
CA TYR A 54 13.87 -12.08 -11.94
C TYR A 54 12.85 -13.05 -12.54
N ASP A 55 11.90 -13.46 -11.71
CA ASP A 55 10.83 -14.38 -12.03
C ASP A 55 9.48 -13.75 -11.59
N PRO A 56 8.81 -13.02 -12.49
CA PRO A 56 7.54 -12.39 -12.18
C PRO A 56 6.41 -13.38 -11.94
N ASP A 57 6.49 -14.59 -12.49
CA ASP A 57 5.51 -15.65 -12.21
C ASP A 57 5.63 -16.13 -10.76
N ALA A 58 6.87 -16.26 -10.26
CA ALA A 58 7.11 -16.58 -8.86
C ALA A 58 6.65 -15.45 -7.92
N TRP A 59 6.88 -14.19 -8.30
CA TRP A 59 6.37 -13.03 -7.55
C TRP A 59 4.84 -13.03 -7.51
N ALA A 60 4.19 -13.13 -8.67
CA ALA A 60 2.74 -13.13 -8.77
C ALA A 60 2.12 -14.36 -8.05
N ALA A 61 2.79 -15.53 -8.08
CA ALA A 61 2.40 -16.71 -7.31
C ALA A 61 2.48 -16.48 -5.80
N LEU A 62 3.53 -15.79 -5.33
CA LEU A 62 3.65 -15.37 -3.94
C LEU A 62 2.50 -14.44 -3.56
N PHE A 63 2.25 -13.39 -4.33
CA PHE A 63 1.22 -12.39 -4.03
C PHE A 63 -0.19 -13.01 -3.99
N ALA A 64 -0.51 -13.86 -4.95
CA ALA A 64 -1.79 -14.58 -4.97
C ALA A 64 -1.92 -15.52 -3.75
N ARG A 65 -0.86 -16.27 -3.40
CA ARG A 65 -0.88 -17.23 -2.28
C ARG A 65 -1.07 -16.55 -0.92
N ILE A 66 -0.52 -15.34 -0.72
CA ILE A 66 -0.70 -14.58 0.51
C ILE A 66 -2.06 -13.84 0.58
N GLY A 67 -2.88 -13.95 -0.47
CA GLY A 67 -4.19 -13.30 -0.54
C GLY A 67 -4.18 -11.87 -1.07
N ALA A 68 -3.04 -11.31 -1.52
CA ALA A 68 -3.07 -9.98 -2.14
C ALA A 68 -4.02 -9.95 -3.35
N ARG A 69 -4.59 -8.78 -3.62
CA ARG A 69 -5.50 -8.57 -4.77
C ARG A 69 -4.91 -7.68 -5.85
N TYR A 70 -3.81 -6.99 -5.54
CA TYR A 70 -3.09 -6.12 -6.44
C TYR A 70 -1.61 -6.06 -6.05
N ALA A 71 -0.77 -5.63 -6.98
CA ALA A 71 0.62 -5.30 -6.68
C ALA A 71 1.05 -4.06 -7.48
N VAL A 72 1.94 -3.26 -6.90
CA VAL A 72 2.47 -2.03 -7.48
C VAL A 72 3.96 -2.17 -7.70
N LEU A 73 4.45 -1.98 -8.93
CA LEU A 73 5.89 -1.99 -9.24
C LEU A 73 6.40 -0.58 -9.54
N THR A 74 7.54 -0.20 -8.97
CA THR A 74 8.27 1.02 -9.35
C THR A 74 8.74 0.95 -10.79
N THR A 75 7.99 1.54 -11.73
CA THR A 75 8.42 1.59 -13.14
C THR A 75 9.59 2.55 -13.34
N LYS A 76 9.59 3.66 -12.60
CA LYS A 76 10.66 4.66 -12.56
C LYS A 76 10.61 5.38 -11.21
N HIS A 77 11.71 5.41 -10.47
CA HIS A 77 11.84 6.19 -9.22
C HIS A 77 12.40 7.60 -9.50
N HIS A 78 12.69 8.39 -8.46
CA HIS A 78 13.25 9.74 -8.63
C HIS A 78 14.65 9.76 -9.28
N ASP A 79 15.33 8.61 -9.42
CA ASP A 79 16.59 8.48 -10.17
C ASP A 79 16.42 8.55 -11.69
N GLY A 80 15.18 8.49 -12.17
CA GLY A 80 14.85 8.60 -13.60
C GLY A 80 15.19 7.37 -14.44
N ILE A 81 15.53 6.22 -13.83
CA ILE A 81 15.88 5.00 -14.55
C ILE A 81 14.62 4.16 -14.76
N ALA A 82 14.20 4.00 -16.01
CA ALA A 82 13.02 3.23 -16.36
C ALA A 82 13.28 1.70 -16.32
N LEU A 83 12.33 0.94 -15.77
CA LEU A 83 12.36 -0.53 -15.74
C LEU A 83 11.83 -1.19 -17.04
N TRP A 84 11.38 -0.38 -18.01
CA TRP A 84 10.88 -0.84 -19.30
C TRP A 84 11.68 -0.22 -20.45
N ASP A 85 11.53 -0.77 -21.65
CA ASP A 85 12.11 -0.18 -22.85
C ASP A 85 11.34 1.08 -23.25
N THR A 86 11.69 2.23 -22.66
CA THR A 86 11.06 3.52 -22.98
C THR A 86 11.63 4.12 -24.26
N GLY A 87 10.77 4.73 -25.07
CA GLY A 87 11.14 5.54 -26.22
C GLY A 87 11.51 6.98 -25.85
N HIS A 88 11.27 7.38 -24.60
CA HIS A 88 11.55 8.70 -24.08
C HIS A 88 12.83 8.67 -23.24
N ARG A 89 13.95 9.12 -23.84
CA ARG A 89 15.33 9.10 -23.33
C ARG A 89 15.92 7.70 -23.17
N SER A 90 17.20 7.53 -23.52
CA SER A 90 17.91 6.25 -23.44
C SER A 90 18.50 5.97 -22.04
N LEU A 91 17.70 6.13 -20.98
CA LEU A 91 18.09 5.74 -19.63
C LEU A 91 17.08 4.75 -19.04
N ASP A 92 17.36 3.48 -19.28
CA ASP A 92 16.50 2.37 -18.91
C ASP A 92 17.33 1.10 -18.65
N VAL A 93 16.72 0.13 -17.98
CA VAL A 93 17.40 -1.13 -17.65
C VAL A 93 17.70 -1.99 -18.88
N VAL A 94 17.00 -1.79 -20.00
CA VAL A 94 17.17 -2.59 -21.22
C VAL A 94 18.46 -2.22 -21.95
N ARG A 95 18.77 -0.92 -22.02
CA ARG A 95 19.92 -0.38 -22.75
C ARG A 95 21.14 -0.15 -21.87
N ASN A 96 20.93 0.15 -20.60
CA ASN A 96 21.99 0.67 -19.73
C ASN A 96 22.42 -0.30 -18.63
N THR A 97 21.88 -1.52 -18.58
CA THR A 97 22.26 -2.51 -17.55
C THR A 97 22.46 -3.91 -18.13
N PRO A 98 23.18 -4.80 -17.43
CA PRO A 98 23.26 -6.21 -17.79
C PRO A 98 21.91 -6.94 -17.83
N ALA A 99 20.84 -6.42 -17.20
CA ALA A 99 19.52 -7.02 -17.26
C ALA A 99 19.00 -7.14 -18.69
N GLY A 100 19.22 -6.11 -19.52
CA GLY A 100 18.99 -6.18 -20.96
C GLY A 100 17.56 -6.55 -21.39
N ARG A 101 16.57 -6.37 -20.51
CA ARG A 101 15.18 -6.80 -20.73
C ARG A 101 14.19 -5.85 -20.07
N ASP A 102 12.99 -5.77 -20.66
CA ASP A 102 11.85 -5.06 -20.12
C ASP A 102 11.27 -5.82 -18.92
N LEU A 103 11.27 -5.21 -17.73
CA LEU A 103 10.79 -5.85 -16.50
C LEU A 103 9.32 -5.53 -16.22
N VAL A 104 8.76 -4.47 -16.81
CA VAL A 104 7.38 -4.07 -16.56
C VAL A 104 6.41 -4.96 -17.31
N THR A 105 6.73 -5.31 -18.56
CA THR A 105 5.88 -6.18 -19.39
C THR A 105 5.65 -7.53 -18.71
N ASP A 106 6.73 -8.21 -18.30
CA ASP A 106 6.63 -9.52 -17.67
C ASP A 106 5.90 -9.48 -16.31
N PHE A 107 6.08 -8.40 -15.53
CA PHE A 107 5.34 -8.18 -14.29
C PHE A 107 3.82 -8.05 -14.53
N VAL A 108 3.44 -7.22 -15.49
CA VAL A 108 2.03 -6.95 -15.83
C VAL A 108 1.35 -8.23 -16.30
N ASP A 109 2.00 -9.00 -17.17
CA ASP A 109 1.45 -10.24 -17.71
C ASP A 109 1.28 -11.30 -16.59
N ALA A 110 2.29 -11.50 -15.75
CA ALA A 110 2.22 -12.46 -14.64
C ALA A 110 1.11 -12.14 -13.62
N LEU A 111 0.87 -10.87 -13.31
CA LEU A 111 -0.25 -10.47 -12.45
C LEU A 111 -1.60 -10.76 -13.10
N ARG A 112 -1.76 -10.42 -14.37
CA ARG A 112 -3.01 -10.61 -15.13
C ARG A 112 -3.38 -12.07 -15.28
N GLU A 113 -2.40 -12.94 -15.55
CA GLU A 113 -2.61 -14.39 -15.64
C GLU A 113 -3.17 -14.99 -14.34
N ARG A 114 -2.91 -14.34 -13.20
CA ARG A 114 -3.40 -14.75 -11.88
C ARG A 114 -4.63 -13.96 -11.41
N GLY A 115 -5.18 -13.09 -12.24
CA GLY A 115 -6.33 -12.25 -11.89
C GLY A 115 -6.03 -11.20 -10.82
N LEU A 116 -4.75 -10.85 -10.62
CA LEU A 116 -4.34 -9.75 -9.76
C LEU A 116 -4.46 -8.43 -10.51
N LYS A 117 -4.85 -7.38 -9.79
CA LYS A 117 -4.90 -6.02 -10.32
C LYS A 117 -3.49 -5.46 -10.48
N VAL A 118 -3.28 -4.75 -11.59
CA VAL A 118 -1.96 -4.25 -12.00
C VAL A 118 -1.81 -2.80 -11.53
N GLY A 119 -0.87 -2.57 -10.63
CA GLY A 119 -0.43 -1.25 -10.21
C GLY A 119 0.95 -0.92 -10.76
N LEU A 120 1.13 0.31 -11.23
CA LEU A 120 2.42 0.83 -11.67
C LEU A 120 2.72 2.12 -10.92
N TYR A 121 3.86 2.17 -10.26
CA TYR A 121 4.36 3.39 -9.63
C TYR A 121 5.15 4.21 -10.65
N TYR A 122 4.98 5.53 -10.62
CA TYR A 122 5.75 6.46 -11.45
C TYR A 122 6.10 7.74 -10.67
N SER A 123 7.39 8.07 -10.63
CA SER A 123 7.84 9.32 -10.03
C SER A 123 7.66 10.52 -10.97
N HIS A 124 6.87 11.51 -10.54
CA HIS A 124 6.87 12.86 -11.11
C HIS A 124 8.24 13.52 -11.00
N SER A 125 8.99 13.25 -9.93
CA SER A 125 10.37 13.72 -9.80
C SER A 125 11.31 12.94 -10.71
N ASP A 126 12.32 13.61 -11.25
CA ASP A 126 13.42 12.97 -11.99
C ASP A 126 14.71 13.75 -11.77
N TRP A 127 15.38 13.46 -10.66
CA TRP A 127 16.59 14.12 -10.20
C TRP A 127 17.81 13.89 -11.09
N ASN A 128 17.65 13.09 -12.15
CA ASN A 128 18.68 12.77 -13.12
C ASN A 128 18.39 13.35 -14.52
N HIS A 129 17.21 13.94 -14.73
CA HIS A 129 16.86 14.58 -15.98
C HIS A 129 17.41 16.03 -16.02
N PRO A 130 18.19 16.41 -17.05
CA PRO A 130 18.86 17.71 -17.08
C PRO A 130 17.88 18.90 -17.15
N ASP A 131 16.72 18.70 -17.76
CA ASP A 131 15.67 19.72 -17.83
C ASP A 131 14.76 19.77 -16.58
N TYR A 132 14.93 18.86 -15.62
CA TYR A 132 14.08 18.81 -14.42
C TYR A 132 14.31 20.01 -13.48
N PRO A 133 15.55 20.34 -13.03
CA PRO A 133 15.82 21.49 -12.18
C PRO A 133 15.84 22.82 -12.97
N SER A 134 14.86 23.05 -13.84
CA SER A 134 14.82 24.22 -14.74
C SER A 134 13.90 25.34 -14.28
N ILE A 135 13.01 25.09 -13.32
CA ILE A 135 12.10 26.10 -12.77
C ILE A 135 12.17 26.12 -11.24
N ARG A 136 11.65 27.19 -10.63
CA ARG A 136 11.61 27.28 -9.16
C ARG A 136 10.68 26.25 -8.54
N HIS A 137 11.24 25.58 -7.55
CA HIS A 137 10.55 24.86 -6.51
C HIS A 137 9.79 25.82 -5.58
N VAL A 138 8.64 25.40 -5.06
CA VAL A 138 7.85 26.18 -4.10
C VAL A 138 7.67 25.37 -2.81
N ARG A 139 8.77 25.11 -2.11
CA ARG A 139 8.71 24.53 -0.76
C ARG A 139 9.36 25.47 0.25
N PRO A 140 8.57 26.04 1.19
CA PRO A 140 9.11 26.88 2.25
C PRO A 140 10.08 26.09 3.14
N GLY A 141 11.29 26.60 3.35
CA GLY A 141 12.19 26.13 4.41
C GLY A 141 13.20 25.04 4.03
N GLU A 142 13.25 24.57 2.79
CA GLU A 142 14.29 23.63 2.33
C GLU A 142 15.45 24.34 1.63
N SER A 143 16.66 23.83 1.85
CA SER A 143 17.85 24.25 1.12
C SER A 143 17.74 23.76 -0.33
N PRO A 144 18.02 24.61 -1.33
CA PRO A 144 17.93 24.21 -2.72
C PRO A 144 18.94 23.09 -3.04
N SER A 145 18.44 22.01 -3.65
CA SER A 145 19.25 20.93 -4.19
C SER A 145 19.49 21.15 -5.69
N PRO A 146 20.73 20.98 -6.21
CA PRO A 146 21.01 21.14 -7.64
C PRO A 146 20.25 20.14 -8.51
N TYR A 147 19.71 19.06 -7.93
CA TYR A 147 18.96 18.05 -8.67
C TYR A 147 17.48 18.42 -8.87
N SER A 148 16.94 19.37 -8.10
CA SER A 148 15.51 19.73 -8.15
C SER A 148 15.26 21.23 -8.32
N HIS A 149 16.30 22.07 -8.19
CA HIS A 149 16.16 23.52 -8.19
C HIS A 149 16.96 24.18 -9.32
N ALA A 150 16.32 25.11 -10.02
CA ALA A 150 17.02 26.07 -10.86
C ALA A 150 17.92 26.99 -10.01
N GLU A 151 19.10 27.33 -10.53
CA GLU A 151 19.92 28.37 -9.93
C GLU A 151 19.14 29.71 -9.89
N PRO A 152 19.27 30.52 -8.81
CA PRO A 152 18.58 31.79 -8.71
C PRO A 152 18.81 32.69 -9.94
N GLY A 153 17.73 33.04 -10.64
CA GLY A 153 17.77 33.87 -11.84
C GLY A 153 18.08 33.14 -13.15
N LYS A 154 18.14 31.80 -13.14
CA LYS A 154 18.40 30.97 -14.32
C LYS A 154 17.27 29.97 -14.61
N GLU A 155 16.02 30.40 -14.45
CA GLU A 155 14.87 29.58 -14.83
C GLU A 155 14.79 29.44 -16.35
N ASP A 156 14.49 28.24 -16.81
CA ASP A 156 14.25 27.89 -18.21
C ASP A 156 12.89 27.17 -18.33
N PRO A 157 11.78 27.91 -18.48
CA PRO A 157 10.47 27.31 -18.71
C PRO A 157 10.41 26.41 -19.95
N ALA A 158 11.22 26.66 -20.97
CA ALA A 158 11.24 25.82 -22.17
C ALA A 158 11.91 24.46 -21.90
N ALA A 159 12.89 24.40 -21.00
CA ALA A 159 13.39 23.13 -20.47
C ALA A 159 12.30 22.39 -19.68
N TRP A 160 11.56 23.10 -18.83
CA TRP A 160 10.45 22.49 -18.12
C TRP A 160 9.39 21.88 -19.05
N GLU A 161 9.00 22.58 -20.11
CA GLU A 161 8.08 22.03 -21.11
C GLU A 161 8.62 20.77 -21.80
N ARG A 162 9.94 20.69 -22.08
CA ARG A 162 10.55 19.45 -22.59
C ARG A 162 10.49 18.32 -21.57
N TYR A 163 10.70 18.63 -20.30
CA TYR A 163 10.59 17.66 -19.22
C TYR A 163 9.16 17.12 -19.08
N LEU A 164 8.15 17.99 -19.11
CA LEU A 164 6.74 17.60 -19.09
C LEU A 164 6.39 16.72 -20.29
N ALA A 165 6.83 17.07 -21.50
CA ALA A 165 6.63 16.25 -22.69
C ALA A 165 7.31 14.86 -22.58
N TYR A 166 8.50 14.79 -21.96
CA TYR A 166 9.16 13.52 -21.63
C TYR A 166 8.35 12.68 -20.64
N ARG A 167 7.90 13.29 -19.54
CA ARG A 167 7.10 12.64 -18.50
C ARG A 167 5.78 12.11 -19.05
N ASP A 168 5.05 12.95 -19.75
CA ASP A 168 3.74 12.62 -20.32
C ASP A 168 3.85 11.57 -21.41
N GLY A 169 4.95 11.60 -22.19
CA GLY A 169 5.30 10.55 -23.13
C GLY A 169 5.51 9.20 -22.43
N GLN A 170 6.27 9.15 -21.34
CA GLN A 170 6.47 7.93 -20.56
C GLN A 170 5.17 7.42 -19.92
N VAL A 171 4.37 8.30 -19.31
CA VAL A 171 3.07 7.88 -18.75
C VAL A 171 2.15 7.39 -19.88
N GLY A 172 2.16 8.03 -21.05
CA GLY A 172 1.46 7.57 -22.25
C GLY A 172 1.88 6.16 -22.67
N GLU A 173 3.19 5.85 -22.69
CA GLU A 173 3.67 4.49 -22.95
C GLU A 173 3.14 3.48 -21.95
N LEU A 174 3.13 3.81 -20.65
CA LEU A 174 2.58 2.93 -19.61
C LEU A 174 1.08 2.67 -19.83
N MET A 175 0.34 3.72 -20.18
CA MET A 175 -1.10 3.62 -20.45
C MET A 175 -1.39 2.80 -21.71
N ASP A 176 -0.68 3.06 -22.81
CA ASP A 176 -0.89 2.39 -24.09
C ASP A 176 -0.49 0.92 -24.05
N ARG A 177 0.66 0.62 -23.44
CA ARG A 177 1.22 -0.74 -23.43
C ARG A 177 0.60 -1.59 -22.33
N PHE A 178 0.40 -1.01 -21.15
CA PHE A 178 0.09 -1.80 -19.96
C PHE A 178 -1.30 -1.53 -19.41
N ARG A 179 -1.97 -0.42 -19.72
CA ARG A 179 -3.33 -0.09 -19.23
C ARG A 179 -3.53 -0.50 -17.75
N PRO A 180 -2.73 0.03 -16.81
CA PRO A 180 -2.77 -0.42 -15.41
C PRO A 180 -4.12 -0.13 -14.75
N ASP A 181 -4.50 -0.94 -13.76
CA ASP A 181 -5.68 -0.71 -12.92
C ASP A 181 -5.43 0.42 -11.90
N LEU A 182 -4.18 0.64 -11.50
CA LEU A 182 -3.75 1.63 -10.53
C LEU A 182 -2.46 2.32 -11.00
N LEU A 183 -2.44 3.65 -11.01
CA LEU A 183 -1.21 4.44 -11.13
C LEU A 183 -0.89 5.10 -9.79
N TRP A 184 0.28 4.78 -9.27
CA TRP A 184 0.76 5.27 -7.99
C TRP A 184 1.86 6.31 -8.22
N PHE A 185 1.49 7.59 -8.18
CA PHE A 185 2.43 8.67 -8.42
C PHE A 185 3.19 9.09 -7.18
N ASP A 186 4.33 9.74 -7.37
CA ASP A 186 5.20 10.22 -6.29
C ASP A 186 6.03 11.44 -6.71
N GLY A 187 6.56 12.21 -5.75
CA GLY A 187 7.40 13.38 -6.01
C GLY A 187 6.62 14.66 -6.31
N GLU A 188 5.31 14.68 -6.09
CA GLU A 188 4.44 15.82 -6.36
C GLU A 188 4.78 17.05 -5.50
N TRP A 189 5.37 16.84 -4.31
CA TRP A 189 5.68 17.89 -3.34
C TRP A 189 6.64 18.98 -3.85
N GLU A 190 7.32 18.75 -4.98
CA GLU A 190 8.32 19.68 -5.48
C GLU A 190 7.76 20.90 -6.22
N ARG A 191 6.56 20.79 -6.79
CA ARG A 191 5.97 21.84 -7.62
C ARG A 191 4.49 21.96 -7.35
N THR A 192 3.93 23.10 -7.76
CA THR A 192 2.48 23.28 -7.68
C THR A 192 1.76 22.39 -8.69
N GLU A 193 0.49 22.14 -8.44
CA GLU A 193 -0.39 21.41 -9.36
C GLU A 193 -0.38 21.97 -10.79
N GLU A 194 -0.40 23.30 -10.91
CA GLU A 194 -0.35 24.01 -12.20
C GLU A 194 1.00 23.80 -12.90
N GLN A 195 2.13 23.86 -12.18
CA GLN A 195 3.45 23.57 -12.75
C GLN A 195 3.56 22.12 -13.23
N TRP A 196 2.90 21.20 -12.53
CA TRP A 196 2.83 19.80 -12.93
C TRP A 196 1.84 19.52 -14.06
N ARG A 197 0.94 20.45 -14.40
CA ARG A 197 -0.09 20.23 -15.43
C ARG A 197 -0.90 18.97 -15.15
N MET A 198 -1.37 18.83 -13.89
CA MET A 198 -2.08 17.62 -13.45
C MET A 198 -3.40 17.40 -14.19
N ASP A 199 -4.08 18.48 -14.59
CA ASP A 199 -5.29 18.40 -15.41
C ASP A 199 -5.02 17.64 -16.72
N GLU A 200 -3.98 18.03 -17.47
CA GLU A 200 -3.64 17.39 -18.75
C GLU A 200 -3.11 15.97 -18.56
N LEU A 201 -2.36 15.72 -17.48
CA LEU A 201 -1.87 14.38 -17.17
C LEU A 201 -3.04 13.44 -16.81
N ALA A 202 -4.00 13.90 -16.01
CA ALA A 202 -5.19 13.13 -15.68
C ALA A 202 -6.04 12.84 -16.94
N GLU A 203 -6.21 13.82 -17.83
CA GLU A 203 -6.90 13.61 -19.11
C GLU A 203 -6.20 12.53 -19.97
N LEU A 204 -4.87 12.56 -20.06
CA LEU A 204 -4.08 11.56 -20.79
C LEU A 204 -4.30 10.15 -20.20
N ILE A 205 -4.24 10.03 -18.88
CA ILE A 205 -4.41 8.74 -18.19
C ILE A 205 -5.82 8.20 -18.40
N LEU A 206 -6.85 9.02 -18.16
CA LEU A 206 -8.24 8.59 -18.23
C LEU A 206 -8.72 8.36 -19.66
N ALA A 207 -8.08 8.97 -20.66
CA ALA A 207 -8.29 8.62 -22.06
C ALA A 207 -7.78 7.19 -22.39
N GLY A 208 -6.65 6.78 -21.80
CA GLY A 208 -6.10 5.43 -21.94
C GLY A 208 -6.90 4.38 -21.16
N ASN A 209 -7.21 4.66 -19.89
CA ASN A 209 -8.04 3.81 -19.03
C ASN A 209 -8.97 4.66 -18.15
N PRO A 210 -10.27 4.79 -18.51
CA PRO A 210 -11.25 5.54 -17.72
C PRO A 210 -11.46 4.97 -16.30
N ASP A 211 -11.07 3.72 -16.07
CA ASP A 211 -11.21 3.01 -14.80
C ASP A 211 -9.88 2.95 -14.02
N ALA A 212 -8.84 3.68 -14.43
CA ALA A 212 -7.61 3.76 -13.65
C ALA A 212 -7.86 4.42 -12.29
N VAL A 213 -7.35 3.79 -11.23
CA VAL A 213 -7.31 4.39 -9.89
C VAL A 213 -6.06 5.24 -9.77
N LEU A 214 -6.18 6.46 -9.24
CA LEU A 214 -5.08 7.40 -9.03
C LEU A 214 -4.89 7.66 -7.54
N ASN A 215 -3.65 7.63 -7.06
CA ASN A 215 -3.37 7.93 -5.66
C ASN A 215 -3.42 9.44 -5.36
N ALA A 216 -3.45 9.82 -4.08
CA ALA A 216 -3.51 11.23 -3.65
C ALA A 216 -2.38 12.12 -4.17
N ARG A 217 -1.28 11.54 -4.66
CA ARG A 217 -0.15 12.30 -5.23
C ARG A 217 -0.43 12.85 -6.64
N MET A 218 -1.58 12.51 -7.23
CA MET A 218 -2.20 13.25 -8.34
C MET A 218 -2.96 14.52 -7.90
N LEU A 219 -2.82 14.93 -6.64
CA LEU A 219 -3.38 16.16 -6.07
C LEU A 219 -4.91 16.21 -6.21
N SER A 220 -5.48 17.21 -6.89
CA SER A 220 -6.94 17.34 -7.02
C SER A 220 -7.57 16.20 -7.83
N HIS A 221 -6.77 15.40 -8.53
CA HIS A 221 -7.18 14.24 -9.31
C HIS A 221 -6.96 12.89 -8.62
N GLY A 222 -6.49 12.88 -7.37
CA GLY A 222 -6.33 11.64 -6.60
C GLY A 222 -7.66 11.06 -6.10
N ASP A 223 -7.86 9.75 -6.26
CA ASP A 223 -9.09 9.04 -5.87
C ASP A 223 -9.11 8.58 -4.41
N TYR A 224 -7.93 8.44 -3.77
CA TYR A 224 -7.79 7.91 -2.41
C TYR A 224 -6.60 8.50 -1.65
N ALA A 225 -6.69 8.56 -0.32
CA ALA A 225 -5.62 9.05 0.54
C ALA A 225 -4.50 8.02 0.76
N THR A 226 -3.24 8.47 0.85
CA THR A 226 -2.05 7.62 0.98
C THR A 226 -1.23 7.94 2.24
N PRO A 227 -1.72 7.64 3.46
CA PRO A 227 -0.85 7.66 4.64
C PRO A 227 0.34 6.72 4.42
N GLU A 228 1.54 7.18 4.81
CA GLU A 228 2.80 6.48 4.58
C GLU A 228 3.50 6.22 5.92
N GLN A 229 3.95 4.98 6.14
CA GLN A 229 4.71 4.50 7.33
C GLN A 229 3.99 4.60 8.69
N GLY A 230 3.07 5.56 8.86
CA GLY A 230 2.29 5.77 10.07
C GLY A 230 0.84 5.35 9.90
N THR A 231 0.41 4.31 10.62
CA THR A 231 -1.01 3.95 10.68
C THR A 231 -1.81 5.09 11.31
N PRO A 232 -2.85 5.60 10.63
CA PRO A 232 -3.69 6.65 11.18
C PRO A 232 -4.35 6.23 12.49
N LEU A 233 -4.52 7.16 13.44
CA LEU A 233 -5.35 6.91 14.63
C LEU A 233 -6.86 7.03 14.32
N GLN A 234 -7.19 7.71 13.22
CA GLN A 234 -8.53 7.87 12.68
C GLN A 234 -8.45 7.69 11.17
N ALA A 235 -9.46 7.04 10.58
CA ALA A 235 -9.51 6.84 9.14
C ALA A 235 -9.47 8.20 8.41
N PRO A 236 -8.64 8.34 7.36
CA PRO A 236 -8.79 9.43 6.40
C PRO A 236 -10.21 9.52 5.85
N GLN A 237 -10.59 10.70 5.37
CA GLN A 237 -11.87 10.86 4.68
C GLN A 237 -11.83 10.15 3.32
N GLY A 238 -12.83 9.29 3.06
CA GLY A 238 -12.95 8.56 1.80
C GLY A 238 -12.08 7.30 1.74
N PRO A 239 -11.94 6.69 0.54
CA PRO A 239 -11.03 5.57 0.34
C PRO A 239 -9.59 5.94 0.67
N TRP A 240 -8.83 4.98 1.20
CA TRP A 240 -7.44 5.21 1.57
C TRP A 240 -6.62 3.91 1.61
N GLU A 241 -5.31 4.06 1.52
CA GLU A 241 -4.34 2.97 1.51
C GLU A 241 -3.12 3.36 2.34
N LEU A 242 -2.77 2.54 3.34
CA LEU A 242 -1.52 2.65 4.05
C LEU A 242 -0.42 1.97 3.25
N CYS A 243 0.57 2.72 2.77
CA CYS A 243 1.82 2.12 2.30
C CYS A 243 2.79 1.97 3.48
N LEU A 244 3.32 0.75 3.66
CA LEU A 244 4.16 0.39 4.81
C LEU A 244 5.25 -0.58 4.36
N THR A 245 6.49 -0.40 4.79
CA THR A 245 7.60 -1.32 4.52
C THR A 245 7.63 -2.51 5.48
N ILE A 246 8.18 -3.66 5.05
CA ILE A 246 8.40 -4.82 5.95
C ILE A 246 9.49 -4.52 6.99
N ASN A 247 10.57 -3.85 6.60
CA ASN A 247 11.63 -3.30 7.44
C ASN A 247 11.56 -1.77 7.45
N ASP A 248 12.67 -1.04 7.64
CA ASP A 248 12.69 0.43 7.66
C ASP A 248 12.98 1.05 6.29
N SER A 249 13.20 0.23 5.26
CA SER A 249 13.59 0.65 3.92
C SER A 249 12.57 0.19 2.86
N TRP A 250 12.29 1.04 1.87
CA TRP A 250 11.48 0.67 0.71
C TRP A 250 12.22 -0.30 -0.20
N SER A 251 13.46 0.04 -0.53
CA SER A 251 14.34 -0.78 -1.37
C SER A 251 15.16 -1.80 -0.57
N TYR A 252 15.83 -2.70 -1.29
CA TYR A 252 16.74 -3.66 -0.67
C TYR A 252 17.91 -2.96 0.02
N ARG A 253 17.97 -3.04 1.36
CA ARG A 253 19.08 -2.55 2.18
C ARG A 253 19.66 -3.70 3.00
N PRO A 254 20.82 -4.28 2.63
CA PRO A 254 21.38 -5.47 3.31
C PRO A 254 21.63 -5.28 4.81
N GLN A 255 21.90 -4.04 5.21
CA GLN A 255 22.20 -3.64 6.58
C GLN A 255 20.92 -3.39 7.40
N ASP A 256 19.79 -3.14 6.74
CA ASP A 256 18.52 -2.99 7.41
C ASP A 256 17.95 -4.36 7.77
N ARG A 257 18.04 -4.67 9.07
CA ARG A 257 17.58 -5.92 9.66
C ARG A 257 16.40 -5.72 10.62
N ASP A 258 15.85 -4.50 10.70
CA ASP A 258 14.74 -4.21 11.62
C ASP A 258 13.40 -4.60 10.99
N PHE A 259 13.25 -5.90 10.76
CA PHE A 259 12.04 -6.46 10.17
C PHE A 259 10.90 -6.44 11.18
N LYS A 260 9.76 -5.87 10.78
CA LYS A 260 8.50 -6.04 11.49
C LYS A 260 8.21 -7.54 11.61
N SER A 261 7.85 -7.98 12.81
CA SER A 261 7.38 -9.35 13.05
C SER A 261 6.04 -9.61 12.37
N VAL A 262 5.71 -10.88 12.10
CA VAL A 262 4.40 -11.26 11.57
C VAL A 262 3.25 -10.75 12.46
N ARG A 263 3.42 -10.78 13.78
CA ARG A 263 2.44 -10.23 14.74
C ARG A 263 2.22 -8.72 14.54
N GLN A 264 3.28 -7.95 14.31
CA GLN A 264 3.15 -6.51 14.00
C GLN A 264 2.44 -6.31 12.67
N LEU A 265 2.77 -7.09 11.64
CA LEU A 265 2.12 -6.99 10.32
C LEU A 265 0.63 -7.34 10.37
N VAL A 266 0.24 -8.39 11.09
CA VAL A 266 -1.18 -8.73 11.34
C VAL A 266 -1.89 -7.59 12.05
N ARG A 267 -1.24 -6.94 13.01
CA ARG A 267 -1.80 -5.78 13.70
C ARG A 267 -2.00 -4.59 12.76
N TYR A 268 -0.96 -4.19 12.03
CA TYR A 268 -1.05 -3.10 11.05
C TYR A 268 -2.13 -3.37 10.01
N PHE A 269 -2.20 -4.60 9.50
CA PHE A 269 -3.20 -5.01 8.54
C PHE A 269 -4.63 -4.91 9.09
N THR A 270 -4.87 -5.50 10.27
CA THR A 270 -6.21 -5.53 10.88
C THR A 270 -6.69 -4.16 11.35
N GLU A 271 -5.80 -3.31 11.88
CA GLU A 271 -6.11 -1.92 12.20
C GLU A 271 -6.46 -1.13 10.93
N THR A 272 -5.75 -1.36 9.83
CA THR A 272 -6.00 -0.70 8.54
C THR A 272 -7.35 -1.08 7.94
N ILE A 273 -7.63 -2.39 7.78
CA ILE A 273 -8.91 -2.84 7.19
C ILE A 273 -10.09 -2.58 8.13
N GLY A 274 -9.87 -2.58 9.45
CA GLY A 274 -10.90 -2.25 10.43
C GLY A 274 -11.35 -0.79 10.37
N MET A 275 -10.48 0.09 9.87
CA MET A 275 -10.78 1.48 9.54
C MET A 275 -11.19 1.67 8.05
N GLY A 276 -11.39 0.58 7.31
CA GLY A 276 -11.86 0.60 5.92
C GLY A 276 -10.80 0.91 4.87
N GLY A 277 -9.52 0.87 5.22
CA GLY A 277 -8.42 1.10 4.27
C GLY A 277 -7.86 -0.18 3.65
N ASN A 278 -6.94 0.02 2.72
CA ASN A 278 -6.08 -1.03 2.19
C ASN A 278 -4.67 -0.95 2.81
N LEU A 279 -4.01 -2.08 2.99
CA LEU A 279 -2.58 -2.13 3.27
C LEU A 279 -1.83 -2.45 1.97
N LEU A 280 -0.90 -1.58 1.59
CA LEU A 280 0.06 -1.79 0.51
C LEU A 280 1.44 -2.08 1.14
N LEU A 281 1.79 -3.35 1.24
CA LEU A 281 2.97 -3.81 1.99
C LEU A 281 4.21 -3.87 1.09
N GLY A 282 5.24 -3.10 1.44
CA GLY A 282 6.46 -2.90 0.67
C GLY A 282 7.51 -3.98 0.88
N ALA A 283 8.01 -4.51 -0.23
CA ALA A 283 9.14 -5.42 -0.33
C ALA A 283 10.18 -4.87 -1.33
N GLY A 284 11.45 -5.07 -1.00
CA GLY A 284 12.61 -4.62 -1.78
C GLY A 284 13.42 -5.82 -2.27
N PRO A 285 13.27 -6.24 -3.55
CA PRO A 285 14.05 -7.32 -4.14
C PRO A 285 15.53 -6.99 -4.27
N ARG A 286 16.37 -8.02 -4.22
CA ARG A 286 17.81 -7.96 -4.55
C ARG A 286 18.01 -7.62 -6.02
N GLU A 287 19.21 -7.19 -6.38
CA GLU A 287 19.58 -6.79 -7.74
C GLU A 287 19.40 -7.88 -8.79
N ASP A 288 19.48 -9.16 -8.39
CA ASP A 288 19.22 -10.30 -9.26
C ASP A 288 17.72 -10.58 -9.46
N GLY A 289 16.82 -9.91 -8.75
CA GLY A 289 15.36 -10.07 -8.85
C GLY A 289 14.76 -11.05 -7.84
N THR A 290 15.55 -11.58 -6.90
CA THR A 290 15.01 -12.40 -5.80
C THR A 290 14.52 -11.53 -4.63
N ILE A 291 13.35 -11.85 -4.07
CA ILE A 291 12.88 -11.24 -2.83
C ILE A 291 13.66 -11.89 -1.66
N PRO A 292 14.23 -11.13 -0.72
CA PRO A 292 14.92 -11.70 0.44
C PRO A 292 14.03 -12.66 1.24
N GLU A 293 14.58 -13.80 1.67
CA GLU A 293 13.85 -14.83 2.42
C GLU A 293 13.15 -14.25 3.64
N GLU A 294 13.80 -13.33 4.36
CA GLU A 294 13.21 -12.69 5.53
C GLU A 294 11.91 -11.97 5.15
N GLN A 295 11.85 -11.30 4.00
CA GLN A 295 10.62 -10.63 3.52
C GLN A 295 9.56 -11.64 3.07
N ILE A 296 9.97 -12.74 2.41
CA ILE A 296 9.06 -13.84 2.01
C ILE A 296 8.39 -14.43 3.25
N GLU A 297 9.15 -14.77 4.30
CA GLU A 297 8.63 -15.31 5.56
C GLU A 297 7.55 -14.40 6.19
N ARG A 298 7.72 -13.07 6.12
CA ARG A 298 6.74 -12.11 6.66
C ARG A 298 5.48 -12.05 5.82
N LEU A 299 5.64 -12.00 4.49
CA LEU A 299 4.52 -12.02 3.54
C LEU A 299 3.71 -13.30 3.70
N GLU A 300 4.37 -14.45 3.76
CA GLU A 300 3.73 -15.75 3.98
C GLU A 300 3.08 -15.87 5.36
N GLY A 301 3.73 -15.37 6.41
CA GLY A 301 3.16 -15.37 7.76
C GLY A 301 1.86 -14.55 7.84
N LEU A 302 1.83 -13.37 7.22
CA LEU A 302 0.61 -12.57 7.09
C LEU A 302 -0.44 -13.31 6.25
N GLY A 303 -0.04 -13.88 5.11
CA GLY A 303 -0.92 -14.67 4.24
C GLY A 303 -1.53 -15.89 4.93
N ALA A 304 -0.77 -16.60 5.76
CA ALA A 304 -1.25 -17.74 6.53
C ALA A 304 -2.31 -17.32 7.56
N TRP A 305 -2.14 -16.16 8.20
CA TRP A 305 -3.16 -15.59 9.09
C TRP A 305 -4.43 -15.20 8.32
N ILE A 306 -4.28 -14.54 7.16
CA ILE A 306 -5.41 -14.17 6.28
C ILE A 306 -6.17 -15.42 5.82
N GLY A 307 -5.46 -16.47 5.41
CA GLY A 307 -6.07 -17.72 4.95
C GLY A 307 -6.96 -18.39 6.01
N ARG A 308 -6.56 -18.32 7.28
CA ARG A 308 -7.39 -18.83 8.40
C ARG A 308 -8.59 -17.95 8.75
N HIS A 309 -8.57 -16.67 8.37
CA HIS A 309 -9.56 -15.66 8.77
C HIS A 309 -10.16 -14.91 7.58
N THR A 310 -10.28 -15.57 6.43
CA THR A 310 -10.65 -14.93 5.15
C THR A 310 -11.97 -14.15 5.24
N ASP A 311 -12.97 -14.69 5.95
CA ASP A 311 -14.28 -14.07 6.12
C ASP A 311 -14.23 -12.77 6.94
N ALA A 312 -13.22 -12.60 7.79
CA ALA A 312 -12.98 -11.37 8.54
C ALA A 312 -12.18 -10.32 7.74
N VAL A 313 -11.71 -10.67 6.55
CA VAL A 313 -10.85 -9.83 5.72
C VAL A 313 -11.58 -9.40 4.45
N TYR A 314 -11.89 -10.33 3.57
CA TYR A 314 -12.50 -10.02 2.27
C TYR A 314 -14.02 -10.04 2.36
N GLY A 315 -14.70 -9.21 1.56
CA GLY A 315 -16.14 -9.02 1.66
C GLY A 315 -16.58 -8.32 2.95
N THR A 316 -15.64 -7.61 3.60
CA THR A 316 -15.90 -6.82 4.80
C THR A 316 -15.74 -5.33 4.54
N VAL A 317 -16.40 -4.53 5.37
CA VAL A 317 -16.25 -3.08 5.47
C VAL A 317 -15.65 -2.71 6.83
N ALA A 318 -15.39 -1.42 7.04
CA ALA A 318 -14.93 -0.89 8.32
C ALA A 318 -15.83 -1.37 9.47
N GLY A 319 -15.21 -1.77 10.57
CA GLY A 319 -15.92 -2.30 11.73
C GLY A 319 -16.39 -1.22 12.69
N LEU A 320 -16.27 -1.52 13.98
CA LEU A 320 -16.74 -0.68 15.06
C LEU A 320 -15.82 0.53 15.29
N PRO A 321 -16.38 1.71 15.61
CA PRO A 321 -15.59 2.83 16.12
C PRO A 321 -14.87 2.49 17.42
N ALA A 322 -13.85 3.29 17.74
CA ALA A 322 -13.12 3.19 18.99
C ALA A 322 -14.06 3.24 20.22
N GLY A 323 -13.77 2.41 21.21
CA GLY A 323 -14.52 2.34 22.48
C GLY A 323 -15.61 1.27 22.54
N HIS A 324 -16.02 0.70 21.41
CA HIS A 324 -16.98 -0.42 21.36
C HIS A 324 -16.33 -1.79 21.60
N HIS A 325 -15.12 -1.96 21.06
CA HIS A 325 -14.24 -3.11 21.24
C HIS A 325 -12.82 -2.59 21.51
N TYR A 326 -12.04 -3.31 22.32
CA TYR A 326 -10.64 -2.97 22.61
C TYR A 326 -9.70 -3.67 21.64
N GLY A 327 -9.83 -3.33 20.36
CA GLY A 327 -9.09 -3.87 19.24
C GLY A 327 -9.76 -3.47 17.93
N PRO A 328 -9.15 -3.78 16.76
CA PRO A 328 -9.82 -3.57 15.50
C PRO A 328 -10.96 -4.57 15.32
N SER A 329 -11.89 -4.21 14.44
CA SER A 329 -12.95 -5.10 14.00
C SER A 329 -13.26 -4.84 12.54
N THR A 330 -13.83 -5.84 11.86
CA THR A 330 -14.42 -5.68 10.54
C THR A 330 -15.89 -6.09 10.59
N LEU A 331 -16.65 -5.67 9.59
CA LEU A 331 -18.08 -5.97 9.48
C LEU A 331 -18.34 -6.60 8.11
N SER A 332 -18.99 -7.75 8.10
CA SER A 332 -19.51 -8.37 6.87
C SER A 332 -20.32 -7.39 6.01
N ALA A 333 -20.29 -7.57 4.69
CA ALA A 333 -20.98 -6.67 3.75
C ALA A 333 -22.50 -6.54 4.02
N ASP A 334 -23.16 -7.59 4.49
CA ASP A 334 -24.59 -7.56 4.87
C ASP A 334 -24.83 -6.97 6.26
N ARG A 335 -23.76 -6.59 6.97
CA ARG A 335 -23.75 -5.97 8.29
C ARG A 335 -24.29 -6.86 9.42
N ARG A 336 -24.30 -8.19 9.24
CA ARG A 336 -24.89 -9.14 10.22
C ARG A 336 -23.87 -9.92 11.05
N THR A 337 -22.61 -9.90 10.63
CA THR A 337 -21.50 -10.53 11.36
C THR A 337 -20.40 -9.51 11.64
N LEU A 338 -20.11 -9.30 12.92
CA LEU A 338 -18.96 -8.55 13.41
C LEU A 338 -17.78 -9.50 13.62
N TYR A 339 -16.60 -9.13 13.17
CA TYR A 339 -15.37 -9.86 13.43
C TYR A 339 -14.51 -9.04 14.39
N LEU A 340 -14.40 -9.49 15.63
CA LEU A 340 -13.57 -8.84 16.65
C LEU A 340 -12.17 -9.45 16.61
N ILE A 341 -11.15 -8.63 16.37
CA ILE A 341 -9.75 -9.07 16.39
C ILE A 341 -9.17 -8.86 17.79
N CYS A 342 -8.62 -9.93 18.36
CA CYS A 342 -8.01 -9.97 19.69
C CYS A 342 -6.53 -10.35 19.57
N PHE A 343 -5.64 -9.42 19.90
CA PHE A 343 -4.19 -9.64 19.84
C PHE A 343 -3.63 -10.44 21.02
N ASP A 344 -4.28 -10.32 22.18
CA ASP A 344 -3.89 -10.98 23.41
C ASP A 344 -4.95 -11.99 23.85
N ALA A 345 -4.51 -13.04 24.54
CA ALA A 345 -5.40 -13.96 25.23
C ALA A 345 -6.24 -13.18 26.26
N PRO A 346 -7.59 -13.21 26.16
CA PRO A 346 -8.44 -12.54 27.14
C PRO A 346 -8.21 -13.12 28.53
N ARG A 347 -8.13 -12.26 29.55
CA ARG A 347 -7.94 -12.71 30.95
C ARG A 347 -9.19 -13.36 31.55
N ASP A 348 -10.37 -12.94 31.11
CA ASP A 348 -11.66 -13.43 31.61
C ASP A 348 -12.70 -13.42 30.49
N ASN A 349 -13.04 -12.23 29.97
CA ASN A 349 -14.03 -12.06 28.91
C ASN A 349 -13.59 -11.02 27.88
N VAL A 350 -14.12 -11.11 26.66
CA VAL A 350 -14.06 -10.03 25.66
C VAL A 350 -15.32 -9.19 25.77
N SER A 351 -15.16 -7.88 25.96
CA SER A 351 -16.29 -6.95 26.12
C SER A 351 -16.67 -6.27 24.81
N LEU A 352 -17.96 -6.29 24.46
CA LEU A 352 -18.54 -5.57 23.35
C LEU A 352 -19.60 -4.59 23.87
N ARG A 353 -19.41 -3.30 23.58
CA ARG A 353 -20.25 -2.21 24.11
C ARG A 353 -21.12 -1.58 23.04
N GLY A 354 -22.27 -1.06 23.45
CA GLY A 354 -23.16 -0.30 22.56
C GLY A 354 -23.96 -1.14 21.57
N LEU A 355 -23.83 -2.46 21.58
CA LEU A 355 -24.58 -3.35 20.69
C LEU A 355 -26.05 -3.42 21.15
N ARG A 356 -26.99 -3.07 20.25
CA ARG A 356 -28.44 -3.19 20.51
C ARG A 356 -29.03 -4.48 19.96
N ASN A 357 -28.37 -5.10 18.99
CA ASN A 357 -28.79 -6.38 18.43
C ASN A 357 -28.73 -7.49 19.48
N GLU A 358 -29.62 -8.47 19.32
CA GLU A 358 -29.43 -9.78 19.92
C GLU A 358 -28.25 -10.49 19.24
N VAL A 359 -27.39 -11.11 20.04
CA VAL A 359 -26.29 -11.95 19.54
C VAL A 359 -26.81 -13.38 19.37
N LYS A 360 -26.85 -13.87 18.14
CA LYS A 360 -27.28 -15.25 17.83
C LYS A 360 -26.24 -16.26 18.23
N ARG A 361 -24.98 -15.96 17.89
CA ARG A 361 -23.86 -16.90 18.03
C ARG A 361 -22.55 -16.14 18.07
N VAL A 362 -21.62 -16.65 18.87
CA VAL A 362 -20.22 -16.24 18.85
C VAL A 362 -19.35 -17.46 18.58
N THR A 363 -18.43 -17.36 17.62
CA THR A 363 -17.48 -18.42 17.31
C THR A 363 -16.06 -17.88 17.23
N VAL A 364 -15.08 -18.69 17.62
CA VAL A 364 -13.68 -18.47 17.25
C VAL A 364 -13.54 -18.84 15.78
N LEU A 365 -13.29 -17.86 14.92
CA LEU A 365 -13.37 -18.05 13.47
C LEU A 365 -12.39 -19.13 12.96
N GLY A 366 -11.16 -19.14 13.50
CA GLY A 366 -10.11 -20.07 13.08
C GLY A 366 -10.36 -21.54 13.44
N THR A 367 -11.18 -21.83 14.45
CA THR A 367 -11.45 -23.21 14.92
C THR A 367 -12.91 -23.64 14.82
N GLY A 368 -13.83 -22.68 14.66
CA GLY A 368 -15.28 -22.91 14.70
C GLY A 368 -15.83 -23.14 16.11
N THR A 369 -15.00 -23.06 17.16
CA THR A 369 -15.44 -23.26 18.54
C THR A 369 -16.46 -22.20 18.93
N GLN A 370 -17.64 -22.63 19.35
CA GLN A 370 -18.69 -21.73 19.82
C GLN A 370 -18.41 -21.29 21.26
N LEU A 371 -18.56 -19.98 21.51
CA LEU A 371 -18.38 -19.37 22.82
C LEU A 371 -19.74 -18.99 23.43
N GLY A 372 -19.81 -19.02 24.76
CA GLY A 372 -20.91 -18.41 25.49
C GLY A 372 -20.79 -16.89 25.49
N HIS A 373 -21.92 -16.23 25.73
CA HIS A 373 -21.97 -14.80 25.95
C HIS A 373 -23.14 -14.46 26.86
N HIS A 374 -23.06 -13.33 27.55
CA HIS A 374 -24.14 -12.80 28.37
C HIS A 374 -24.11 -11.27 28.39
N VAL A 375 -25.24 -10.64 28.69
CA VAL A 375 -25.36 -9.18 28.76
C VAL A 375 -25.53 -8.76 30.22
N THR A 376 -24.79 -7.74 30.65
CA THR A 376 -24.98 -7.12 31.98
C THR A 376 -25.31 -5.65 31.86
N GLY A 377 -26.23 -5.18 32.71
CA GLY A 377 -26.64 -3.77 32.77
C GLY A 377 -27.53 -3.36 31.60
N GLY A 378 -27.55 -2.05 31.32
CA GLY A 378 -28.47 -1.43 30.38
C GLY A 378 -29.63 -0.72 31.10
N LEU A 379 -30.15 0.34 30.47
CA LEU A 379 -31.30 1.10 30.95
C LEU A 379 -31.96 1.82 29.77
N ASP A 380 -33.25 1.59 29.57
CA ASP A 380 -34.04 2.18 28.48
C ASP A 380 -33.36 2.01 27.12
N ALA A 381 -32.92 3.11 26.49
CA ALA A 381 -32.27 3.11 25.18
C ALA A 381 -30.75 2.83 25.22
N VAL A 382 -30.16 2.75 26.42
CA VAL A 382 -28.74 2.43 26.63
C VAL A 382 -28.59 0.91 26.75
N PRO A 383 -27.97 0.22 25.77
CA PRO A 383 -27.79 -1.22 25.84
C PRO A 383 -26.82 -1.61 26.95
N GLY A 384 -26.96 -2.84 27.45
CA GLY A 384 -25.97 -3.43 28.34
C GLY A 384 -24.64 -3.71 27.65
N VAL A 385 -23.66 -4.16 28.43
CA VAL A 385 -22.38 -4.65 27.90
C VAL A 385 -22.52 -6.13 27.60
N THR A 386 -22.18 -6.54 26.39
CA THR A 386 -22.07 -7.95 26.01
C THR A 386 -20.69 -8.45 26.43
N TRP A 387 -20.67 -9.51 27.23
CA TRP A 387 -19.47 -10.22 27.65
C TRP A 387 -19.43 -11.57 26.93
N ILE A 388 -18.36 -11.79 26.18
CA ILE A 388 -18.09 -13.03 25.46
C ILE A 388 -17.05 -13.81 26.26
N ASP A 389 -17.33 -15.09 26.53
CA ASP A 389 -16.44 -15.98 27.26
C ASP A 389 -15.06 -16.05 26.56
N ALA A 390 -13.97 -16.09 27.33
CA ALA A 390 -12.64 -16.22 26.74
C ALA A 390 -12.49 -17.54 25.95
N PRO A 391 -11.87 -17.51 24.75
CA PRO A 391 -11.46 -18.73 24.06
C PRO A 391 -10.50 -19.56 24.91
N ALA A 392 -10.56 -20.89 24.77
CA ALA A 392 -9.57 -21.76 25.38
C ALA A 392 -8.20 -21.59 24.71
N ALA A 393 -7.12 -21.94 25.40
CA ALA A 393 -5.76 -21.81 24.87
C ALA A 393 -5.54 -22.55 23.54
N ALA A 394 -6.28 -23.65 23.30
CA ALA A 394 -6.21 -24.41 22.05
C ALA A 394 -6.92 -23.74 20.87
N ASP A 395 -7.78 -22.74 21.13
CA ASP A 395 -8.51 -21.98 20.12
C ASP A 395 -7.81 -20.67 19.75
N LEU A 396 -6.76 -20.28 20.47
CA LEU A 396 -6.05 -19.04 20.22
C LEU A 396 -5.18 -19.15 18.97
N ASP A 397 -5.32 -18.17 18.08
CA ASP A 397 -4.37 -17.97 16.99
C ASP A 397 -3.09 -17.33 17.52
N GLU A 398 -1.95 -17.77 16.99
CA GLU A 398 -0.63 -17.30 17.39
C GLU A 398 -0.50 -15.77 17.29
N TYR A 399 -1.02 -15.14 16.23
CA TYR A 399 -0.83 -13.72 15.96
C TYR A 399 -2.00 -12.86 16.43
N ALA A 400 -3.22 -13.25 16.07
CA ALA A 400 -4.44 -12.57 16.51
C ALA A 400 -5.65 -13.50 16.34
N THR A 401 -6.39 -13.71 17.42
CA THR A 401 -7.62 -14.52 17.41
C THR A 401 -8.78 -13.68 16.90
N VAL A 402 -9.60 -14.23 16.01
CA VAL A 402 -10.80 -13.53 15.51
C VAL A 402 -12.06 -14.19 16.07
N LEU A 403 -12.93 -13.38 16.66
CA LEU A 403 -14.25 -13.81 17.11
C LEU A 403 -15.31 -13.32 16.12
N ALA A 404 -16.05 -14.24 15.51
CA ALA A 404 -17.20 -13.91 14.68
C ALA A 404 -18.46 -13.86 15.55
N VAL A 405 -19.09 -12.69 15.60
CA VAL A 405 -20.31 -12.38 16.37
C VAL A 405 -21.45 -12.19 15.37
N GLU A 406 -22.33 -13.18 15.27
CA GLU A 406 -23.52 -13.16 14.41
C GLU A 406 -24.69 -12.49 15.12
N LEU A 407 -25.31 -11.53 14.44
CA LEU A 407 -26.36 -10.67 14.97
C LEU A 407 -27.74 -11.08 14.45
N GLU A 408 -28.77 -10.81 15.25
CA GLU A 408 -30.13 -10.70 14.73
C GLU A 408 -30.31 -9.35 14.04
N GLY A 409 -30.52 -9.39 12.72
CA GLY A 409 -30.59 -8.21 11.86
C GLY A 409 -29.24 -7.55 11.56
N GLU A 410 -29.29 -6.43 10.85
CA GLU A 410 -28.11 -5.59 10.60
C GLU A 410 -27.65 -4.87 11.87
N LEU A 411 -26.36 -4.58 11.97
CA LEU A 411 -25.76 -3.87 13.10
C LEU A 411 -26.50 -2.56 13.45
N ASP A 412 -27.09 -2.55 14.65
CA ASP A 412 -27.63 -1.39 15.36
C ASP A 412 -26.74 -1.08 16.58
N LEU A 413 -26.11 0.10 16.55
CA LEU A 413 -25.05 0.49 17.47
C LEU A 413 -25.39 1.80 18.18
N TYR A 414 -25.50 1.75 19.50
CA TYR A 414 -25.66 2.91 20.36
C TYR A 414 -24.34 3.66 20.54
N ARG A 415 -24.31 4.95 20.17
CA ARG A 415 -23.15 5.85 20.30
C ARG A 415 -23.38 7.05 21.23
N GLY A 416 -24.40 7.00 22.07
CA GLY A 416 -24.76 8.10 22.97
C GLY A 416 -23.87 8.19 24.21
N THR A 417 -24.07 9.25 24.99
CA THR A 417 -23.30 9.58 26.19
C THR A 417 -23.90 9.02 27.49
N GLY A 418 -24.96 8.22 27.40
CA GLY A 418 -25.73 7.72 28.53
C GLY A 418 -27.14 8.34 28.58
N ARG A 419 -27.64 8.53 29.80
CA ARG A 419 -28.91 9.23 30.06
C ARG A 419 -28.64 10.73 30.08
N ASP A 420 -29.31 11.49 29.21
CA ASP A 420 -29.37 12.95 29.29
C ASP A 420 -30.09 13.42 30.57
#